data_AF-A0AAQ4JAE0-F1
#
_entry.id   AF-A0AAQ4JAE0-F1
#
_cell.length_a   1.000
_cell.length_b   1.000
_cell.length_c   1.000
_cell.angle_alpha   90.00
_cell.angle_beta   90.00
_cell.angle_gamma   90.00
#
_symmetry.space_group_name_H-M   'P 1'
#
loop_
_entity.id
_entity.type
_entity.pdbx_description
1 polymer ?
#
loop_
_entity_poly.entity_id
_entity_poly.type
_entity_poly.pdbx_seq_one_letter_code
_entity_poly.pdbx_strand_id
1 'polypeptide(L)' 'MNLTYLGLCLACFGVSLAEGMIMSNLFKAASRQPEIIGQLRSLLILGVAFVEGTFFVTLAMSFVIK' A
#
# COMPACT_ATOMS: atom_id res chain seq x y z
N MET A 1 -3.83 9.65 23.43
CA MET A 1 -3.43 10.68 22.45
C MET A 1 -2.06 10.43 21.82
N ASN A 2 -0.92 10.43 22.54
CA ASN A 2 0.41 10.30 21.89
C ASN A 2 0.66 8.93 21.21
N LEU A 3 0.21 7.83 21.82
CA LEU A 3 0.44 6.49 21.30
C LEU A 3 -0.34 6.19 20.00
N THR A 4 -1.55 6.73 19.88
CA THR A 4 -2.41 6.54 18.69
C THR A 4 -1.79 7.21 17.46
N TYR A 5 -1.25 8.43 17.61
CA TYR A 5 -0.53 9.12 16.53
C TYR A 5 0.75 8.38 16.14
N LEU A 6 1.50 7.86 17.10
CA LEU A 6 2.69 7.05 16.83
C LEU A 6 2.34 5.78 16.04
N GLY A 7 1.26 5.09 16.42
CA GLY A 7 0.74 3.92 15.70
C GLY A 7 0.32 4.26 14.26
N LEU A 8 -0.32 5.41 14.05
CA LEU A 8 -0.70 5.89 12.73
C LEU A 8 0.52 6.18 11.83
N CYS A 9 1.55 6.82 12.40
CA CYS A 9 2.80 7.10 11.68
C CYS A 9 3.51 5.81 11.26
N LEU A 10 3.58 4.81 12.15
CA LEU A 10 4.15 3.49 11.84
C LEU A 10 3.35 2.77 10.75
N ALA A 11 2.02 2.81 10.81
CA ALA A 11 1.17 2.23 9.78
C ALA A 11 1.38 2.92 8.42
N CYS A 12 1.37 4.25 8.39
CA CYS A 12 1.60 5.04 7.18
C CYS A 12 2.97 4.76 6.56
N PHE A 13 4.00 4.60 7.40
CA PHE A 13 5.36 4.24 6.95
C PHE A 13 5.40 2.85 6.30
N GLY A 14 4.75 1.85 6.90
CA GLY A 14 4.68 0.49 6.35
C GLY A 14 3.97 0.42 5.00
N VAL A 15 2.85 1.13 4.87
CA VAL A 15 2.04 1.22 3.65
C VAL A 15 2.86 1.88 2.52
N SER A 16 3.51 3.01 2.82
CA SER A 16 4.35 3.73 1.86
C SER A 16 5.52 2.88 1.34
N LEU A 17 6.15 2.09 2.21
CA LEU A 17 7.22 1.16 1.81
C LEU A 17 6.68 0.04 0.90
N ALA A 18 5.54 -0.56 1.27
CA ALA A 18 4.94 -1.63 0.50
C ALA A 18 4.55 -1.17 -0.92
N GLU A 19 3.90 -0.01 -1.04
CA GLU A 19 3.57 0.58 -2.35
C GLU A 19 4.81 0.87 -3.20
N GLY A 20 5.85 1.46 -2.59
CA GLY A 20 7.11 1.73 -3.26
C GLY A 20 7.76 0.45 -3.81
N MET A 21 7.74 -0.64 -3.04
CA MET A 21 8.23 -1.94 -3.48
C MET A 21 7.40 -2.51 -4.63
N ILE A 22 6.07 -2.47 -4.53
CA ILE A 22 5.16 -2.95 -5.58
C ILE A 22 5.41 -2.19 -6.89
N MET A 23 5.48 -0.86 -6.86
CA MET A 23 5.75 -0.04 -8.04
C MET A 23 7.13 -0.33 -8.65
N SER A 24 8.16 -0.47 -7.82
CA SER A 24 9.51 -0.79 -8.31
C SER A 24 9.56 -2.12 -9.08
N ASN A 25 8.81 -3.12 -8.62
CA ASN A 25 8.72 -4.42 -9.26
C ASN A 25 7.85 -4.37 -10.53
N LEU A 26 6.78 -3.56 -10.50
CA LEU A 26 5.96 -3.30 -11.68
C LEU A 26 6.79 -2.68 -12.81
N PHE A 27 7.56 -1.64 -12.53
CA PHE A 27 8.39 -0.99 -13.53
C PHE A 27 9.46 -1.93 -14.11
N LYS A 28 10.05 -2.80 -13.28
CA LYS A 28 10.98 -3.84 -13.75
C LYS A 28 10.31 -4.90 -14.61
N ALA A 29 9.07 -5.27 -14.32
CA ALA A 29 8.34 -6.25 -15.10
C ALA A 29 7.81 -5.65 -16.42
N ALA A 30 7.34 -4.39 -16.38
CA ALA A 30 6.91 -3.63 -17.55
C ALA A 30 8.06 -3.34 -18.52
N SER A 31 9.27 -3.08 -18.01
CA SER A 31 10.46 -2.88 -18.86
C SER A 31 10.94 -4.17 -19.52
N ARG A 32 10.70 -5.33 -18.90
CA ARG A 32 11.04 -6.65 -19.45
C ARG A 32 10.03 -7.13 -20.48
N GLN A 33 8.74 -6.95 -20.23
CA GLN A 33 7.66 -7.42 -21.08
C GLN A 33 6.56 -6.35 -21.16
N PRO A 34 6.62 -5.44 -22.15
CA PRO A 34 5.63 -4.38 -22.29
C PRO A 34 4.24 -4.90 -22.69
N GLU A 35 4.18 -6.09 -23.28
CA GLU A 35 2.95 -6.73 -23.75
C GLU A 35 1.98 -7.07 -22.60
N ILE A 36 2.52 -7.38 -21.42
CA ILE A 36 1.74 -7.78 -20.24
C ILE A 36 1.35 -6.60 -19.33
N ILE A 37 1.64 -5.35 -19.72
CA ILE A 37 1.33 -4.15 -18.92
C ILE A 37 -0.16 -4.09 -18.53
N GLY A 38 -1.05 -4.50 -19.43
CA GLY A 38 -2.50 -4.51 -19.15
C GLY A 38 -2.86 -5.45 -17.98
N GLN A 39 -2.26 -6.63 -17.92
CA GLN A 39 -2.46 -7.59 -16.82
C GLN A 39 -1.75 -7.13 -15.54
N LEU A 40 -0.54 -6.58 -15.67
CA LEU A 40 0.22 -5.99 -14.55
C LEU A 40 -0.55 -4.86 -13.88
N ARG A 41 -1.24 -4.00 -14.64
CA ARG A 41 -2.04 -2.90 -14.08
C ARG A 41 -3.19 -3.42 -13.21
N SER A 42 -3.87 -4.48 -13.63
CA SER A 42 -4.94 -5.09 -12.82
C SER A 42 -4.39 -5.69 -11.53
N LEU A 43 -3.23 -6.35 -11.61
CA LEU A 43 -2.56 -6.92 -10.44
C LEU A 43 -2.04 -5.84 -9.48
N LEU A 44 -1.55 -4.73 -10.04
CA LEU A 44 -1.14 -3.55 -9.29
C LEU A 44 -2.31 -2.98 -8.47
N ILE A 45 -3.44 -2.71 -9.12
CA ILE A 45 -4.61 -2.14 -8.46
C ILE A 45 -5.09 -3.06 -7.34
N LEU A 46 -5.10 -4.38 -7.57
CA LEU A 46 -5.43 -5.35 -6.54
C LEU A 46 -4.44 -5.33 -5.38
N GLY A 47 -3.13 -5.31 -5.67
CA GLY A 47 -2.07 -5.26 -4.65
C GLY A 47 -2.14 -3.99 -3.80
N VAL A 48 -2.32 -2.84 -4.44
CA VAL A 48 -2.51 -1.54 -3.78
C VAL A 48 -3.77 -1.55 -2.92
N ALA A 49 -4.89 -2.08 -3.43
CA ALA A 49 -6.14 -2.17 -2.66
C ALA A 49 -5.99 -3.00 -1.37
N PHE A 50 -5.18 -4.07 -1.39
CA PHE A 50 -4.88 -4.84 -0.18
C PHE A 50 -4.01 -4.06 0.81
N VAL A 51 -2.99 -3.35 0.32
CA VAL A 51 -2.09 -2.55 1.16
C VAL A 51 -2.86 -1.39 1.81
N GLU A 52 -3.56 -0.58 1.01
CA GLU A 52 -4.38 0.54 1.47
C GLU A 52 -5.57 0.08 2.34
N GLY A 53 -6.15 -1.09 2.06
CA GLY A 53 -7.22 -1.65 2.89
C GLY A 53 -6.81 -1.80 4.36
N THR A 54 -5.58 -2.25 4.63
CA THR A 54 -5.05 -2.36 5.99
C THR A 54 -4.80 -1.00 6.66
N PHE A 55 -4.42 0.01 5.86
CA PHE A 55 -4.28 1.39 6.32
C PHE A 55 -5.62 1.96 6.77
N PHE A 56 -6.67 1.83 5.95
CA PHE A 56 -8.00 2.34 6.30
C PHE A 56 -8.58 1.70 7.56
N VAL A 57 -8.35 0.41 7.78
CA VAL A 57 -8.75 -0.26 9.03
C VAL A 57 -8.02 0.32 10.24
N THR A 58 -6.70 0.56 10.12
CA THR A 58 -5.90 1.14 11.19
C THR A 58 -6.31 2.59 11.47
N LEU A 59 -6.60 3.35 10.41
CA LEU A 59 -7.11 4.71 10.49
C LEU A 59 -8.47 4.73 11.19
N ALA A 60 -9.41 3.86 10.81
CA ALA A 60 -10.71 3.74 11.48
C ALA A 60 -10.55 3.40 12.98
N MET A 61 -9.70 2.43 13.31
CA MET A 61 -9.40 2.07 14.69
C MET A 61 -8.80 3.23 15.49
N SER A 62 -8.00 4.09 14.86
CA SER A 62 -7.43 5.27 15.53
C SER A 62 -8.48 6.30 15.97
N PHE A 63 -9.63 6.37 15.30
CA PHE A 63 -10.75 7.24 15.67
C PHE A 63 -11.72 6.57 16.67
N VAL A 64 -11.83 5.23 16.63
CA VAL A 64 -12.72 4.45 17.50
C VAL A 64 -12.09 4.21 18.88
N ILE A 65 -10.79 3.93 18.94
CA ILE A 65 -10.06 3.68 20.18
C ILE A 65 -9.57 5.03 20.73
N LYS A 66 -10.35 5.62 21.65
CA LYS A 66 -10.06 6.90 22.32
C LYS A 66 -9.13 6.73 23.53
#